data_AF-A0A0D0CND6-F1
#
_entry.id   AF-A0A0D0CND6-F1
#
_cell.length_a   1.000
_cell.length_b   1.000
_cell.length_c   1.000
_cell.angle_alpha   90.00
_cell.angle_beta   90.00
_cell.angle_gamma   90.00
#
_symmetry.space_group_name_H-M   'P 1'
#
loop_
_entity.id
_entity.type
_entity.pdbx_description
1 polymer ?
#
loop_
_entity_poly.entity_id
_entity_poly.type
_entity_poly.pdbx_seq_one_letter_code
_entity_poly.pdbx_strand_id
1 'polypeptide(L)'
;MRDTTHPPSNLPPHVEAMLVSALKQDLLFIRAYIEWPWVVVQHRYVLPFGGSSALMALVAFGDLCPPTQVCLTTGCPNHCSCSNVTTLSNPVTYKAVWYSLQYSVVPIHVTSTYCCRCLHQYHHNYVVRKVDDAHVYYGGVPEVIQVATHFFIDNQVLEMFATAKVFGW
;
A
#
# COMPACT_ATOMS: atom_id res chain seq x y z
N MET A 1 -19.82 -21.36 19.85
CA MET A 1 -19.00 -20.35 19.15
C MET A 1 -18.96 -20.74 17.69
N ARG A 2 -19.51 -19.93 16.78
CA ARG A 2 -19.43 -20.19 15.34
C ARG A 2 -18.15 -19.55 14.84
N ASP A 3 -17.34 -20.34 14.15
CA ASP A 3 -16.16 -19.86 13.46
C ASP A 3 -16.59 -18.90 12.35
N THR A 4 -16.30 -17.62 12.54
CA THR A 4 -16.54 -16.56 11.56
C THR A 4 -15.33 -16.32 10.66
N THR A 5 -14.22 -17.02 10.91
CA THR A 5 -12.96 -16.84 10.16
C THR A 5 -12.88 -17.75 8.94
N HIS A 6 -13.73 -18.78 8.86
CA HIS A 6 -13.77 -19.70 7.73
C HIS A 6 -15.16 -19.67 7.06
N PRO A 7 -15.25 -19.41 5.74
CA PRO A 7 -16.50 -19.60 5.01
C PRO A 7 -16.93 -21.07 5.10
N PRO A 8 -18.23 -21.35 5.18
CA PRO A 8 -18.73 -22.72 5.26
C PRO A 8 -18.37 -23.50 3.99
N SER A 9 -17.88 -24.73 4.16
CA SER A 9 -17.49 -25.61 3.07
C SER A 9 -18.64 -26.02 2.15
N ASN A 10 -19.88 -25.83 2.58
CA ASN A 10 -21.07 -26.04 1.76
C ASN A 10 -22.02 -24.85 1.92
N LEU A 11 -22.39 -24.22 0.81
CA LEU A 11 -23.42 -23.19 0.80
C LEU A 11 -24.82 -23.84 0.78
N PRO A 12 -25.80 -23.26 1.48
CA PRO A 12 -27.19 -23.66 1.31
C PRO A 12 -27.66 -23.48 -0.15
N PRO A 13 -28.50 -24.38 -0.71
CA PRO A 13 -28.89 -24.35 -2.13
C PRO A 13 -29.53 -23.04 -2.60
N HIS A 14 -30.24 -22.34 -1.70
CA HIS A 14 -30.86 -21.05 -2.02
C HIS A 14 -29.82 -19.93 -2.19
N VAL A 15 -28.70 -19.98 -1.47
CA VAL A 15 -27.58 -19.04 -1.63
C VAL A 15 -26.85 -19.31 -2.95
N GLU A 16 -26.63 -20.59 -3.28
CA GLU A 16 -26.07 -20.97 -4.58
C GLU A 16 -26.93 -20.44 -5.74
N ALA A 17 -28.25 -20.67 -5.69
CA ALA A 17 -29.19 -20.19 -6.71
C ALA A 17 -29.19 -18.65 -6.84
N MET A 18 -29.13 -17.94 -5.70
CA MET A 18 -29.02 -16.48 -5.69
C MET A 18 -27.72 -16.00 -6.36
N LEU A 19 -26.58 -16.63 -6.05
CA LEU A 19 -25.28 -16.28 -6.63
C LEU A 19 -25.22 -16.57 -8.14
N VAL A 20 -25.74 -17.72 -8.57
CA VAL A 20 -25.88 -18.09 -9.99
C VAL A 20 -26.67 -17.02 -10.74
N SER A 21 -27.81 -16.60 -10.17
CA SER A 21 -28.67 -15.59 -10.77
C SER A 21 -28.01 -14.20 -10.82
N ALA A 22 -27.39 -13.79 -9.72
CA ALA A 22 -26.78 -12.46 -9.60
C ALA A 22 -25.54 -12.30 -10.48
N LEU A 23 -24.68 -13.33 -10.53
CA LEU A 23 -23.41 -13.28 -11.26
C LEU A 23 -23.54 -13.71 -12.72
N LYS A 24 -24.68 -14.31 -13.10
CA LYS A 24 -24.90 -14.93 -14.41
C LYS A 24 -23.79 -15.94 -14.77
N GLN A 25 -23.29 -16.64 -13.77
CA GLN A 25 -22.27 -17.70 -13.90
C GLN A 25 -22.88 -19.06 -13.59
N ASP A 26 -22.23 -20.12 -14.04
CA ASP A 26 -22.68 -21.48 -13.74
C ASP A 26 -22.30 -21.92 -12.31
N LEU A 27 -22.98 -22.98 -11.84
CA LEU A 27 -22.81 -23.50 -10.50
C LEU A 27 -21.40 -24.07 -10.25
N LEU A 28 -20.75 -24.64 -11.28
CA LEU A 28 -19.40 -25.19 -11.13
C LEU A 28 -18.38 -24.06 -10.97
N PHE A 29 -18.56 -22.95 -11.69
CA PHE A 29 -17.74 -21.75 -11.51
C PHE A 29 -17.85 -21.17 -10.09
N ILE A 30 -19.07 -21.07 -9.55
CA ILE A 30 -19.28 -20.55 -8.19
C ILE A 30 -18.64 -21.46 -7.14
N ARG A 31 -18.76 -22.78 -7.28
CA ARG A 31 -18.12 -23.74 -6.36
C ARG A 31 -16.59 -23.69 -6.46
N ALA A 32 -16.05 -23.65 -7.67
CA ALA A 32 -14.61 -23.49 -7.89
C ALA A 32 -14.08 -22.19 -7.26
N TYR A 33 -14.83 -21.09 -7.34
CA TYR A 33 -14.46 -19.80 -6.76
C TYR A 33 -14.47 -19.79 -5.23
N ILE A 34 -15.34 -20.57 -4.59
CA ILE A 34 -15.39 -20.72 -3.12
C ILE A 34 -14.25 -21.63 -2.61
N GLU A 35 -13.81 -22.59 -3.42
CA GLU A 35 -12.68 -23.47 -3.11
C GLU A 35 -11.32 -22.82 -3.41
N TRP A 36 -11.27 -21.88 -4.36
CA TRP A 36 -10.06 -21.16 -4.78
C TRP A 36 -9.34 -20.25 -3.77
N PRO A 37 -9.97 -19.66 -2.73
CA PRO A 37 -9.31 -18.71 -1.86
C PRO A 37 -8.08 -19.30 -1.16
N TRP A 38 -8.01 -20.63 -0.98
CA TRP A 38 -6.90 -21.28 -0.28
C TRP A 38 -5.68 -21.52 -1.16
N VAL A 39 -5.85 -21.74 -2.47
CA VAL A 39 -4.72 -21.97 -3.39
C VAL A 39 -4.03 -20.66 -3.76
N VAL A 40 -4.78 -19.57 -3.91
CA VAL A 40 -4.22 -18.25 -4.27
C VAL A 40 -3.58 -17.57 -3.06
N VAL A 41 -4.12 -17.75 -1.85
CA VAL A 41 -3.54 -17.20 -0.61
C VAL A 41 -2.24 -17.90 -0.21
N GLN A 42 -2.00 -19.17 -0.61
CA GLN A 42 -0.73 -19.85 -0.34
C GLN A 42 0.37 -19.60 -1.38
N HIS A 43 0.05 -19.21 -2.62
CA HIS A 43 1.02 -19.15 -3.72
C HIS A 43 1.47 -17.75 -4.18
N ARG A 44 0.98 -16.65 -3.60
CA ARG A 44 1.51 -15.30 -3.90
C ARG A 44 2.58 -14.86 -2.90
N TYR A 45 3.68 -15.61 -2.84
CA TYR A 45 4.96 -15.03 -2.43
C TYR A 45 5.57 -14.36 -3.66
N VAL A 46 5.38 -13.05 -3.79
CA VAL A 46 6.19 -12.26 -4.71
C VAL A 46 7.63 -12.32 -4.19
N LEU A 47 8.51 -13.00 -4.93
CA LEU A 47 9.94 -13.02 -4.63
C LEU A 47 10.49 -11.59 -4.73
N PRO A 48 11.23 -11.10 -3.72
CA PRO A 48 11.88 -9.81 -3.81
C PRO A 48 12.97 -9.87 -4.89
N PHE A 49 12.89 -8.92 -5.83
CA PHE A 49 13.98 -8.65 -6.77
C PHE A 49 15.21 -8.21 -5.96
N GLY A 50 16.32 -8.91 -6.18
CA GLY A 50 17.44 -9.00 -5.24
C GLY A 50 18.28 -7.73 -5.06
N GLY A 51 18.99 -7.69 -3.92
CA GLY A 51 20.04 -6.70 -3.64
C GLY A 51 20.46 -6.56 -2.18
N SER A 52 20.89 -7.65 -1.55
CA SER A 52 21.84 -7.71 -0.42
C SER A 52 21.45 -7.21 0.99
N SER A 53 21.59 -8.16 1.92
CA SER A 53 21.81 -8.07 3.37
C SER A 53 20.59 -8.04 4.30
N ALA A 54 20.36 -9.20 4.89
CA ALA A 54 19.38 -9.59 5.88
C ALA A 54 19.44 -8.79 7.21
N LEU A 55 18.25 -8.47 7.72
CA LEU A 55 17.85 -8.76 9.09
C LEU A 55 16.32 -8.84 9.16
N MET A 56 15.83 -9.92 9.75
CA MET A 56 14.43 -10.36 9.78
C MET A 56 13.41 -9.25 10.06
N ALA A 57 12.69 -8.80 9.03
CA ALA A 57 11.43 -8.10 9.18
C ALA A 57 10.32 -9.06 8.75
N LEU A 58 9.35 -9.28 9.64
CA LEU A 58 8.08 -9.92 9.33
C LEU A 58 7.56 -9.36 8.00
N VAL A 59 7.25 -10.26 7.06
CA VAL A 59 6.82 -10.03 5.68
C VAL A 59 5.65 -9.04 5.64
N ALA A 60 5.97 -7.75 5.67
CA ALA A 60 5.05 -6.68 5.33
C ALA A 60 4.94 -6.68 3.81
N PHE A 61 3.72 -6.70 3.28
CA PHE A 61 3.47 -6.45 1.87
C PHE A 61 4.00 -5.06 1.53
N GLY A 62 5.17 -4.97 0.91
CA GLY A 62 5.73 -3.71 0.38
C GLY A 62 5.96 -2.62 1.44
N ASP A 63 7.19 -2.46 1.89
CA ASP A 63 7.54 -1.29 2.70
C ASP A 63 7.40 -0.01 1.84
N LEU A 64 6.71 1.00 2.38
CA LEU A 64 6.61 2.30 1.72
C LEU A 64 7.80 3.17 2.11
N CYS A 65 8.57 3.59 1.11
CA CYS A 65 9.70 4.49 1.26
C CYS A 65 9.45 5.80 0.49
N PRO A 66 10.21 6.87 0.78
CA PRO A 66 10.18 8.06 -0.04
C PRO A 66 10.67 7.72 -1.46
N PRO A 67 10.11 8.34 -2.51
CA PRO A 67 10.44 8.03 -3.90
C PRO A 67 11.83 8.49 -4.32
N THR A 68 12.56 9.18 -3.43
CA THR A 68 13.91 9.69 -3.65
C THR A 68 14.84 9.28 -2.53
N GLN A 69 16.09 8.98 -2.88
CA GLN A 69 17.18 8.74 -1.94
C GLN A 69 18.09 9.95 -1.76
N VAL A 70 17.81 11.03 -2.49
CA VAL A 70 18.62 12.26 -2.56
C VAL A 70 17.76 13.48 -2.25
N CYS A 71 18.40 14.57 -1.85
CA CYS A 71 17.66 15.81 -1.58
C CYS A 71 17.17 16.45 -2.89
N LEU A 72 15.90 16.86 -2.92
CA LEU A 72 15.27 17.52 -4.07
C LEU A 72 15.30 19.06 -3.97
N THR A 73 15.70 19.60 -2.83
CA THR A 73 15.76 21.05 -2.62
C THR A 73 16.95 21.66 -3.36
N THR A 74 16.66 22.56 -4.30
CA THR A 74 17.65 23.34 -5.04
C THR A 74 18.49 24.19 -4.08
N GLY A 75 19.81 24.17 -4.23
CA GLY A 75 20.74 24.89 -3.35
C GLY A 75 21.17 24.10 -2.10
N CYS A 76 20.64 22.91 -1.87
CA CYS A 76 21.16 22.01 -0.84
C CYS A 76 22.48 21.36 -1.33
N PRO A 77 23.53 21.25 -0.49
CA PRO A 77 24.76 20.52 -0.86
C PRO A 77 24.52 19.04 -1.20
N ASN A 78 23.46 18.44 -0.64
CA ASN A 78 23.07 17.05 -0.91
C ASN A 78 22.08 16.95 -2.09
N HIS A 79 21.89 18.02 -2.86
CA HIS A 79 21.00 18.03 -4.01
C HIS A 79 21.50 17.05 -5.09
N CYS A 80 20.56 16.41 -5.79
CA CYS A 80 20.85 15.41 -6.83
C CYS A 80 21.83 15.89 -7.92
N SER A 81 21.90 17.20 -8.17
CA SER A 81 22.77 17.77 -9.21
C SER A 81 24.19 18.09 -8.75
N CYS A 82 24.55 17.88 -7.48
CA CYS A 82 25.88 18.17 -6.95
C CYS A 82 26.81 16.95 -7.08
N SER A 83 28.11 17.15 -7.28
CA SER A 83 29.07 16.03 -7.45
C SER A 83 29.27 15.17 -6.19
N ASN A 84 28.94 15.71 -5.01
CA ASN A 84 29.08 15.05 -3.71
C ASN A 84 27.71 14.72 -3.12
N VAL A 85 26.89 13.95 -3.85
CA VAL A 85 25.56 13.55 -3.39
C VAL A 85 25.70 12.64 -2.17
N THR A 86 25.26 13.13 -1.01
CA THR A 86 25.09 12.29 0.17
C THR A 86 23.64 11.81 0.23
N THR A 87 23.46 10.49 0.35
CA THR A 87 22.16 9.84 0.51
C THR A 87 21.41 10.41 1.72
N LEU A 88 20.09 10.51 1.63
CA LEU A 88 19.24 10.82 2.78
C LEU A 88 19.50 9.79 3.89
N SER A 89 19.58 10.26 5.13
CA SER A 89 20.01 9.47 6.29
C SER A 89 18.92 9.42 7.36
N ASN A 90 19.21 8.74 8.48
CA ASN A 90 18.31 8.61 9.64
C ASN A 90 16.91 8.11 9.26
N PRO A 91 16.79 6.90 8.68
CA PRO A 91 15.48 6.33 8.38
C PRO A 91 14.69 6.16 9.68
N VAL A 92 13.47 6.70 9.70
CA VAL A 92 12.50 6.47 10.77
C VAL A 92 11.38 5.61 10.22
N THR A 93 11.30 4.37 10.69
CA THR A 93 10.33 3.37 10.25
C THR A 93 9.25 3.16 11.31
N TYR A 94 8.00 3.09 10.87
CA TYR A 94 6.85 2.82 11.74
C TYR A 94 5.84 1.90 11.06
N LYS A 95 4.99 1.25 11.86
CA LYS A 95 3.93 0.35 11.36
C LYS A 95 2.71 1.14 10.90
N ALA A 96 2.09 0.73 9.81
CA ALA A 96 0.89 1.33 9.28
C ALA A 96 -0.03 0.28 8.64
N VAL A 97 -1.19 0.73 8.17
CA VAL A 97 -2.18 -0.08 7.48
C VAL A 97 -2.38 0.48 6.08
N TRP A 98 -2.36 -0.41 5.09
CA TRP A 98 -2.61 -0.12 3.69
C TRP A 98 -3.93 -0.76 3.25
N TYR A 99 -4.83 0.05 2.70
CA TYR A 99 -6.10 -0.39 2.12
C TYR A 99 -5.93 -0.50 0.60
N SER A 100 -5.92 -1.74 0.12
CA SER A 100 -5.81 -2.07 -1.30
C SER A 100 -7.08 -2.76 -1.80
N LEU A 101 -7.45 -2.49 -3.04
CA LEU A 101 -8.56 -3.20 -3.69
C LEU A 101 -8.18 -4.65 -4.00
N GLN A 102 -6.91 -4.89 -4.34
CA GLN A 102 -6.41 -6.20 -4.74
C GLN A 102 -6.10 -7.11 -3.54
N TYR A 103 -5.57 -6.52 -2.47
CA TYR A 103 -5.06 -7.26 -1.31
C TYR A 103 -5.88 -7.05 -0.04
N SER A 104 -6.98 -6.30 -0.10
CA SER A 104 -7.75 -5.87 1.06
C SER A 104 -6.90 -5.02 2.02
N VAL A 105 -7.10 -5.17 3.33
CA VAL A 105 -6.39 -4.43 4.37
C VAL A 105 -5.10 -5.17 4.75
N VAL A 106 -3.96 -4.51 4.59
CA VAL A 106 -2.65 -5.14 4.78
C VAL A 106 -1.78 -4.33 5.73
N PRO A 107 -1.13 -4.95 6.73
CA PRO A 107 -0.14 -4.26 7.56
C PRO A 107 1.15 -4.03 6.77
N ILE A 108 1.68 -2.81 6.87
CA ILE A 108 2.91 -2.39 6.18
C ILE A 108 3.86 -1.68 7.13
N HIS A 109 5.14 -1.55 6.74
CA HIS A 109 6.05 -0.59 7.35
C HIS A 109 6.25 0.61 6.43
N VAL A 110 6.35 1.79 7.03
CA VAL A 110 6.57 3.04 6.31
C VAL A 110 7.83 3.67 6.85
N THR A 111 8.71 4.04 5.95
CA THR A 111 9.97 4.70 6.28
C THR A 111 9.93 6.14 5.80
N SER A 112 10.33 7.06 6.66
CA SER A 112 10.67 8.44 6.29
C SER A 112 12.18 8.62 6.40
N THR A 113 12.76 9.49 5.57
CA THR A 113 14.20 9.77 5.56
C THR A 113 14.45 11.24 5.80
N TYR A 114 15.65 11.58 6.29
CA TYR A 114 15.97 12.94 6.71
C TYR A 114 17.22 13.45 5.99
N CYS A 115 17.17 14.70 5.53
CA CYS A 115 18.36 15.35 4.99
C CYS A 115 19.08 16.12 6.10
N CYS A 116 20.27 15.67 6.52
CA CYS A 116 21.06 16.34 7.55
C CYS A 116 21.58 17.74 7.17
N ARG A 117 21.43 18.18 5.91
CA ARG A 117 21.88 19.51 5.45
C ARG A 117 20.75 20.54 5.44
N CYS A 118 19.66 20.28 4.71
CA CYS A 118 18.51 21.18 4.66
C CYS A 118 17.46 20.90 5.74
N LEU A 119 17.65 19.84 6.53
CA LEU A 119 16.78 19.43 7.64
C LEU A 119 15.36 19.05 7.21
N HIS A 120 15.13 18.83 5.91
CA HIS A 120 13.86 18.36 5.39
C HIS A 120 13.67 16.87 5.68
N GLN A 121 12.43 16.51 5.98
CA GLN A 121 12.01 15.11 6.17
C GLN A 121 11.18 14.66 4.98
N TYR A 122 11.58 13.56 4.36
CA TYR A 122 10.98 12.98 3.17
C TYR A 122 10.10 11.81 3.60
N HIS A 123 8.82 11.88 3.26
CA HIS A 123 7.83 10.82 3.46
C HIS A 123 7.49 10.17 2.12
N HIS A 124 6.59 9.20 2.12
CA HIS A 124 6.19 8.51 0.89
C HIS A 124 5.51 9.44 -0.14
N ASN A 125 4.61 10.33 0.29
CA ASN A 125 3.85 11.21 -0.62
C ASN A 125 4.28 12.68 -0.62
N TYR A 126 5.03 13.11 0.39
CA TYR A 126 5.37 14.52 0.56
C TYR A 126 6.70 14.70 1.28
N VAL A 127 7.19 15.94 1.28
CA VAL A 127 8.34 16.42 2.05
C VAL A 127 7.86 17.44 3.06
N VAL A 128 8.29 17.33 4.31
CA VAL A 128 8.16 18.37 5.33
C VAL A 128 9.36 19.30 5.19
N ARG A 129 9.11 20.56 4.81
CA ARG A 129 10.15 21.59 4.77
C ARG A 129 10.38 22.14 6.16
N LYS A 130 11.64 22.31 6.55
CA LYS A 130 11.97 22.78 7.91
C LYS A 130 11.79 24.28 8.09
N VAL A 131 11.83 25.04 7.00
CA VAL A 131 11.74 26.51 7.01
C VAL A 131 10.37 26.99 7.51
N ASP A 132 9.31 26.30 7.09
CA ASP A 132 7.92 26.69 7.34
C ASP A 132 7.04 25.53 7.85
N ASP A 133 7.64 24.37 8.12
CA ASP A 133 6.97 23.12 8.48
C ASP A 133 5.86 22.72 7.48
N ALA A 134 5.95 23.21 6.23
CA ALA A 134 4.95 22.96 5.20
C ALA A 134 5.14 21.57 4.55
N HIS A 135 4.01 20.92 4.29
CA HIS A 135 3.95 19.68 3.52
C HIS A 135 3.93 19.99 2.02
N VAL A 136 4.98 19.59 1.32
CA VAL A 136 5.09 19.74 -0.13
C VAL A 136 4.97 18.37 -0.77
N TYR A 137 3.88 18.12 -1.48
CA TYR A 137 3.63 16.85 -2.16
C TYR A 137 4.55 16.69 -3.38
N TYR A 138 4.92 15.44 -3.68
CA TYR A 138 5.59 15.13 -4.93
C TYR A 138 4.64 15.38 -6.11
N GLY A 139 5.21 15.62 -7.29
CA GLY A 139 4.42 15.81 -8.51
C GLY A 139 3.70 14.53 -8.93
N GLY A 140 2.54 14.68 -9.58
CA GLY A 140 1.72 13.57 -10.05
C GLY A 140 0.71 13.07 -9.01
N VAL A 141 -0.07 12.06 -9.40
CA VAL A 141 -1.01 11.37 -8.50
C VAL A 141 -0.32 10.09 -8.02
N PRO A 142 -0.07 9.93 -6.71
CA PRO A 142 0.57 8.72 -6.20
C PRO A 142 -0.39 7.53 -6.26
N GLU A 143 0.16 6.34 -6.48
CA GLU A 143 -0.60 5.09 -6.49
C GLU A 143 -1.18 4.77 -5.10
N VAL A 144 -0.41 5.06 -4.05
CA VAL A 144 -0.79 4.90 -2.65
C VAL A 144 -0.79 6.26 -1.96
N ILE A 145 -1.92 6.65 -1.38
CA ILE A 145 -2.12 7.95 -0.72
C ILE A 145 -2.14 7.76 0.80
N GLN A 146 -1.28 8.50 1.49
CA GLN A 146 -1.29 8.64 2.93
C GLN A 146 -2.44 9.56 3.35
N VAL A 147 -3.46 9.00 3.98
CA VAL A 147 -4.61 9.75 4.49
C VAL A 147 -4.45 10.15 5.96
N ALA A 148 -3.60 9.43 6.69
CA ALA A 148 -3.19 9.74 8.06
C ALA A 148 -1.86 9.05 8.37
N THR A 149 -1.23 9.36 9.51
CA THR A 149 0.11 8.86 9.88
C THR A 149 0.26 7.35 9.68
N HIS A 150 -0.73 6.57 10.12
CA HIS A 150 -0.70 5.10 10.08
C HIS A 150 -1.68 4.50 9.05
N PHE A 151 -2.23 5.29 8.12
CA PHE A 151 -3.25 4.83 7.18
C PHE A 151 -2.96 5.28 5.75
N PHE A 152 -2.92 4.31 4.85
CA PHE A 152 -2.58 4.46 3.43
C PHE A 152 -3.65 3.79 2.59
N ILE A 153 -4.03 4.39 1.46
CA ILE A 153 -5.12 3.90 0.62
C ILE A 153 -4.67 3.92 -0.85
N ASP A 154 -4.93 2.84 -1.59
CA ASP A 154 -4.75 2.82 -3.03
C ASP A 154 -5.65 3.84 -3.73
N ASN A 155 -5.13 4.48 -4.77
CA ASN A 155 -5.92 5.37 -5.62
C ASN A 155 -7.16 4.64 -6.19
N GLN A 156 -7.03 3.37 -6.57
CA GLN A 156 -8.16 2.57 -7.08
C GLN A 156 -9.30 2.41 -6.05
N VAL A 157 -8.97 2.32 -4.76
CA VAL A 157 -9.99 2.26 -3.69
C VAL A 157 -10.71 3.59 -3.59
N LEU A 158 -9.98 4.70 -3.66
CA LEU A 158 -10.58 6.05 -3.65
C LEU A 158 -11.44 6.29 -4.90
N GLU A 159 -10.98 5.88 -6.08
CA GLU A 159 -11.73 5.96 -7.33
C GLU A 159 -13.02 5.13 -7.27
N MET A 160 -12.98 3.93 -6.70
CA MET A 160 -14.17 3.11 -6.46
C MET A 160 -15.17 3.85 -5.56
N PHE A 161 -14.73 4.44 -4.45
CA PHE A 161 -15.61 5.20 -3.56
C PHE A 161 -16.16 6.47 -4.23
N ALA A 162 -15.34 7.18 -5.00
CA ALA A 162 -15.77 8.35 -5.76
C ALA A 162 -16.85 7.97 -6.79
N THR A 163 -16.63 6.87 -7.52
CA THR A 163 -17.56 6.32 -8.51
C THR A 163 -18.88 5.89 -7.87
N ALA A 164 -18.81 5.11 -6.78
CA ALA A 164 -20.00 4.68 -6.04
C ALA A 164 -20.79 5.88 -5.50
N LYS A 165 -20.09 6.93 -5.05
CA LYS A 165 -20.73 8.18 -4.65
C LYS A 165 -21.34 8.96 -5.80
N VAL A 166 -20.95 8.78 -7.06
CA VAL A 166 -21.59 9.48 -8.19
C VAL A 166 -22.86 8.75 -8.63
N PHE A 167 -22.84 7.43 -8.68
CA PHE A 167 -23.96 6.62 -9.16
C PHE A 167 -24.97 6.22 -8.08
N GLY A 168 -24.67 6.45 -6.82
CA GLY A 168 -25.50 6.05 -5.68
C GLY A 168 -26.51 7.10 -5.18
N TRP A 169 -26.71 8.21 -5.90
CA TRP A 169 -27.72 9.24 -5.56
C TRP A 169 -29.05 9.01 -6.28
#